data_AF-A0A819VV79-F1
#
_entry.id   AF-A0A819VV79-F1
#
_cell.length_a   1.000
_cell.length_b   1.000
_cell.length_c   1.000
_cell.angle_alpha   90.00
_cell.angle_beta   90.00
_cell.angle_gamma   90.00
#
_symmetry.space_group_name_H-M   'P 1'
#
loop_
_entity.id
_entity.type
_entity.pdbx_description
1 polymer ?
#
loop_
_entity_poly.entity_id
_entity_poly.type
_entity_poly.pdbx_seq_one_letter_code
_entity_poly.pdbx_strand_id
1 'polypeptide(L)'
;MAQLIGLLSGLIAALRLVIPIIVRFIINKLNNVQSPPSTLTLRERLRLIKPALKKVVVELNTFQYFPHNDRQLQYQRYATRLYIFLIIISVTILAGYNLMDTSIHRDTITNPSESDYSNLEQDNPTDLICKCTDISISYSSFITIEPQFPQ
;
A
#
# COMPACT_ATOMS: atom_id res chain seq x y z
N MET A 1 7.52 2.07 9.29
CA MET A 1 6.51 1.61 10.29
C MET A 1 5.44 2.66 10.59
N ALA A 2 5.79 3.86 11.07
CA ALA A 2 4.80 4.89 11.44
C ALA A 2 3.91 5.36 10.26
N GLN A 3 4.49 5.54 9.06
CA GLN A 3 3.73 5.90 7.85
C GLN A 3 2.71 4.83 7.45
N LEU A 4 3.05 3.54 7.61
CA LEU A 4 2.16 2.43 7.29
C LEU A 4 0.93 2.40 8.20
N ILE A 5 1.14 2.64 9.49
CA ILE A 5 0.08 2.72 10.51
C ILE A 5 -0.83 3.91 10.23
N GLY A 6 -0.27 5.07 9.86
CA GLY A 6 -1.02 6.25 9.47
C GLY A 6 -1.90 6.03 8.22
N LEU A 7 -1.36 5.37 7.20
CA LEU A 7 -2.11 5.05 5.97
C LEU A 7 -3.25 4.06 6.24
N LEU A 8 -3.00 2.99 7.00
CA LEU A 8 -4.03 1.99 7.34
C LEU A 8 -5.16 2.60 8.16
N SER A 9 -4.83 3.43 9.16
CA SER A 9 -5.82 4.08 10.02
C SER A 9 -6.64 5.15 9.28
N GLY A 10 -5.98 5.98 8.46
CA GLY A 10 -6.66 6.97 7.62
C GLY A 10 -7.61 6.34 6.60
N LEU A 11 -7.19 5.23 5.98
CA LEU A 11 -7.99 4.45 5.05
C LEU A 11 -9.25 3.87 5.70
N ILE A 12 -9.11 3.28 6.89
CA ILE A 12 -10.25 2.74 7.66
C ILE A 12 -11.25 3.86 8.00
N ALA A 13 -10.75 5.03 8.43
CA ALA A 13 -11.60 6.17 8.76
C ALA A 13 -12.36 6.71 7.54
N ALA A 14 -11.67 6.88 6.41
CA ALA A 14 -12.29 7.33 5.16
C ALA A 14 -13.36 6.36 4.66
N LEU A 15 -13.06 5.05 4.67
CA LEU A 15 -14.01 4.00 4.28
C LEU A 15 -15.28 4.03 5.14
N ARG A 16 -15.15 4.18 6.46
CA ARG A 16 -16.31 4.27 7.37
C ARG A 16 -17.23 5.45 7.05
N LEU A 17 -16.70 6.55 6.53
CA LEU A 17 -17.48 7.74 6.17
C LEU A 17 -18.15 7.62 4.79
N VAL A 18 -17.44 7.06 3.81
CA VAL A 18 -17.89 7.01 2.41
C VAL A 18 -18.94 5.91 2.17
N ILE A 19 -18.84 4.79 2.89
CA ILE A 19 -19.72 3.63 2.70
C ILE A 19 -21.20 3.93 2.95
N PRO A 20 -21.63 4.61 4.03
CA PRO A 20 -23.04 4.89 4.20
C PRO A 20 -23.60 5.74 3.04
N ILE A 21 -22.78 6.61 2.46
CA ILE A 21 -23.17 7.45 1.31
C ILE A 21 -23.37 6.57 0.07
N ILE A 22 -22.38 5.73 -0.27
CA ILE A 22 -22.44 4.84 -1.44
C ILE A 22 -23.59 3.85 -1.32
N VAL A 23 -23.79 3.23 -0.15
CA VAL A 23 -24.83 2.23 0.06
C VAL A 23 -26.22 2.88 -0.02
N ARG A 24 -26.41 4.11 0.50
CA ARG A 24 -27.67 4.85 0.32
C ARG A 24 -27.94 5.13 -1.14
N PHE A 25 -26.91 5.52 -1.88
CA PHE A 25 -27.02 5.81 -3.30
C PHE A 25 -27.38 4.57 -4.13
N ILE A 26 -26.70 3.44 -3.89
CA ILE A 26 -26.93 2.16 -4.59
C ILE A 26 -28.32 1.62 -4.28
N ILE A 27 -28.75 1.62 -3.00
CA ILE A 27 -30.07 1.12 -2.60
C ILE A 27 -31.19 2.01 -3.13
N ASN A 28 -31.03 3.34 -3.13
CA ASN A 28 -32.00 4.24 -3.74
C ASN A 28 -32.14 4.00 -5.25
N LYS A 29 -31.05 3.63 -5.93
CA LYS A 29 -31.06 3.30 -7.36
C LYS A 29 -31.67 1.91 -7.64
N LEU A 30 -31.42 0.92 -6.79
CA LEU A 30 -31.96 -0.44 -6.91
C LEU A 30 -33.44 -0.53 -6.52
N ASN A 31 -33.92 0.30 -5.59
CA ASN A 31 -35.34 0.35 -5.22
C ASN A 31 -36.25 0.87 -6.35
N ASN A 32 -35.69 1.42 -7.44
CA ASN A 32 -36.42 1.75 -8.66
C ASN A 32 -36.58 0.56 -9.63
N VAL A 33 -35.90 -0.56 -9.38
CA VAL A 33 -35.99 -1.77 -10.20
C VAL A 33 -36.55 -2.90 -9.35
N GLN A 34 -37.87 -3.00 -9.31
CA GLN A 34 -38.59 -4.15 -8.77
C GLN A 34 -38.30 -5.37 -9.65
N SER A 35 -37.72 -6.45 -9.11
CA SER A 35 -37.75 -7.78 -9.76
C SER A 35 -37.38 -8.94 -8.79
N PRO A 36 -37.84 -10.17 -9.08
CA PRO A 36 -38.41 -11.15 -8.12
C PRO A 36 -37.40 -12.23 -7.64
N PRO A 37 -37.79 -13.24 -6.82
CA PRO A 37 -36.85 -14.10 -6.12
C PRO A 37 -36.39 -15.27 -7.01
N SER A 38 -35.13 -15.66 -6.90
CA SER A 38 -34.60 -16.85 -7.55
C SER A 38 -34.02 -17.87 -6.55
N THR A 39 -34.24 -19.11 -6.94
CA THR A 39 -34.34 -20.37 -6.20
C THR A 39 -33.00 -21.12 -6.08
N LEU A 40 -32.94 -22.04 -5.08
CA LEU A 40 -32.25 -23.36 -4.98
C LEU A 40 -30.79 -23.50 -5.53
N THR A 41 -29.82 -24.28 -5.05
CA THR A 41 -29.56 -25.26 -3.98
C THR A 41 -28.06 -25.57 -4.05
N LEU A 42 -27.27 -25.09 -3.08
CA LEU A 42 -26.01 -25.68 -2.60
C LEU A 42 -26.02 -25.67 -1.04
N ARG A 43 -27.21 -25.35 -0.49
CA ARG A 43 -27.42 -24.81 0.85
C ARG A 43 -27.44 -25.90 1.92
N GLU A 44 -27.69 -27.15 1.55
CA GLU A 44 -27.98 -28.20 2.51
C GLU A 44 -26.74 -28.96 3.00
N ARG A 45 -25.68 -29.08 2.18
CA ARG A 45 -24.43 -29.75 2.60
C ARG A 45 -23.55 -28.89 3.53
N LEU A 46 -23.64 -27.57 3.43
CA LEU A 46 -22.92 -26.64 4.33
C LEU A 46 -23.63 -26.41 5.69
N ARG A 47 -24.77 -27.05 5.99
CA ARG A 47 -25.60 -26.74 7.18
C ARG A 47 -24.94 -27.00 8.54
N LEU A 48 -23.90 -27.82 8.61
CA LEU A 48 -23.29 -28.20 9.89
C LEU A 48 -22.09 -27.33 10.30
N ILE A 49 -21.34 -26.76 9.35
CA ILE A 49 -20.21 -25.83 9.63
C ILE A 49 -20.71 -24.37 9.72
N LYS A 50 -21.92 -24.12 9.22
CA LYS A 50 -22.55 -22.79 9.13
C LYS A 50 -22.79 -22.06 10.45
N PRO A 51 -23.25 -22.63 11.57
CA PRO A 51 -23.80 -21.80 12.64
C PRO A 51 -22.74 -20.98 13.40
N ALA A 52 -21.52 -21.50 13.57
CA ALA A 52 -20.45 -20.79 14.27
C ALA A 52 -19.87 -19.64 13.41
N LEU A 53 -19.50 -19.94 12.16
CA LEU A 53 -19.04 -18.92 11.21
C LEU A 53 -20.14 -17.93 10.81
N LYS A 54 -21.40 -18.39 10.71
CA LYS A 54 -22.54 -17.50 10.44
C LYS A 54 -22.81 -16.60 11.63
N LYS A 55 -22.67 -17.05 12.88
CA LYS A 55 -22.77 -16.15 14.04
C LYS A 55 -21.68 -15.08 13.95
N VAL A 56 -20.42 -15.46 13.79
CA VAL A 56 -19.31 -14.50 13.67
C VAL A 56 -19.52 -13.54 12.49
N VAL A 57 -19.91 -14.02 11.31
CA VAL A 57 -20.12 -13.19 10.10
C VAL A 57 -21.41 -12.35 10.14
N VAL A 58 -22.47 -12.82 10.81
CA VAL A 58 -23.73 -12.06 10.99
C VAL A 58 -23.61 -11.06 12.14
N GLU A 59 -22.78 -11.35 13.13
CA GLU A 59 -22.44 -10.49 14.26
C GLU A 59 -21.33 -9.48 13.91
N LEU A 60 -20.52 -9.76 12.88
CA LEU A 60 -19.64 -8.81 12.19
C LEU A 60 -20.42 -7.75 11.39
N ASN A 61 -21.57 -7.31 11.90
CA ASN A 61 -22.29 -6.17 11.36
C ASN A 61 -21.61 -4.91 11.91
N THR A 62 -20.49 -4.52 11.29
CA THR A 62 -19.66 -3.39 11.74
C THR A 62 -20.46 -2.09 11.85
N PHE A 63 -21.59 -2.00 11.15
CA PHE A 63 -22.59 -0.92 11.26
C PHE A 63 -23.86 -1.42 11.94
N GLN A 64 -23.75 -1.79 13.22
CA GLN A 64 -24.91 -2.19 14.02
C GLN A 64 -25.63 -0.92 14.52
N TYR A 65 -26.80 -0.65 13.95
CA TYR A 65 -27.74 0.34 14.46
C TYR A 65 -29.04 -0.38 14.82
N PHE A 66 -29.80 0.05 15.83
CA PHE A 66 -31.09 -0.55 16.17
C PHE A 66 -32.04 -0.43 14.97
N PRO A 67 -32.30 -1.52 14.21
CA PRO A 67 -33.08 -1.43 13.00
C PRO A 67 -34.56 -1.36 13.39
N HIS A 68 -35.24 -0.30 12.97
CA HIS A 68 -36.67 -0.14 13.19
C HIS A 68 -37.51 -0.80 12.08
N ASN A 69 -36.87 -1.16 10.95
CA ASN A 69 -37.53 -1.70 9.76
C ASN A 69 -36.61 -2.65 8.97
N ASP A 70 -37.19 -3.63 8.26
CA ASP A 70 -36.46 -4.65 7.50
C ASP A 70 -35.52 -4.06 6.44
N ARG A 71 -35.90 -2.92 5.86
CA ARG A 71 -35.05 -2.18 4.89
C ARG A 71 -33.75 -1.68 5.52
N GLN A 72 -33.77 -1.27 6.78
CA GLN A 72 -32.57 -0.82 7.49
C GLN A 72 -31.65 -1.99 7.82
N LEU A 73 -32.22 -3.17 8.13
CA LEU A 73 -31.43 -4.38 8.35
C LEU A 73 -30.73 -4.85 7.06
N GLN A 74 -31.41 -4.76 5.91
CA GLN A 74 -30.80 -5.05 4.61
C GLN A 74 -29.68 -4.06 4.29
N TYR A 75 -29.93 -2.76 4.51
CA TYR A 75 -28.93 -1.71 4.34
C TYR A 75 -27.65 -1.99 5.13
N GLN A 76 -27.78 -2.33 6.42
CA GLN A 76 -26.64 -2.66 7.27
C GLN A 76 -25.84 -3.84 6.72
N ARG A 77 -26.53 -4.89 6.26
CA ARG A 77 -25.87 -6.07 5.67
C ARG A 77 -25.12 -5.73 4.39
N TYR A 78 -25.69 -4.90 3.51
CA TYR A 78 -25.01 -4.46 2.29
C TYR A 78 -23.82 -3.55 2.59
N ALA A 79 -23.95 -2.62 3.53
CA ALA A 79 -22.87 -1.74 3.96
C ALA A 79 -21.70 -2.52 4.55
N THR A 80 -21.98 -3.47 5.43
CA THR A 80 -20.97 -4.34 6.03
C THR A 80 -20.24 -5.18 4.97
N ARG A 81 -20.97 -5.78 4.02
CA ARG A 81 -20.36 -6.56 2.92
C ARG A 81 -19.48 -5.70 2.02
N LEU A 82 -19.95 -4.50 1.67
CA LEU A 82 -19.19 -3.55 0.87
C LEU A 82 -17.93 -3.08 1.62
N TYR A 83 -18.02 -2.83 2.93
CA TYR A 83 -16.87 -2.47 3.76
C TYR A 83 -15.80 -3.55 3.76
N ILE A 84 -16.19 -4.80 4.01
CA ILE A 84 -15.25 -5.93 4.03
C ILE A 84 -14.61 -6.13 2.65
N PHE A 85 -15.38 -5.96 1.56
CA PHE A 85 -14.83 -6.07 0.22
C PHE A 85 -13.82 -4.96 -0.09
N LEU A 86 -14.18 -3.71 0.19
CA LEU A 86 -13.32 -2.55 -0.06
C LEU A 86 -12.05 -2.58 0.80
N ILE A 87 -12.15 -2.99 2.07
CA ILE A 87 -10.98 -3.07 2.94
C ILE A 87 -10.00 -4.14 2.46
N ILE A 88 -10.48 -5.32 2.04
CA ILE A 88 -9.65 -6.38 1.49
C ILE A 88 -8.92 -5.90 0.22
N ILE A 89 -9.65 -5.27 -0.71
CA ILE A 89 -9.04 -4.72 -1.94
C ILE A 89 -7.97 -3.69 -1.59
N SER A 90 -8.29 -2.73 -0.74
CA SER A 90 -7.38 -1.64 -0.39
C SER A 90 -6.12 -2.14 0.32
N VAL A 91 -6.23 -3.12 1.22
CA VAL A 91 -5.09 -3.77 1.88
C VAL A 91 -4.27 -4.57 0.86
N THR A 92 -4.91 -5.24 -0.09
CA THR A 92 -4.21 -6.00 -1.14
C THR A 92 -3.41 -5.08 -2.06
N ILE A 93 -4.00 -3.97 -2.50
CA ILE A 93 -3.33 -2.95 -3.32
C ILE A 93 -2.15 -2.36 -2.54
N LEU A 94 -2.37 -1.97 -1.29
CA LEU A 94 -1.32 -1.38 -0.45
C LEU A 94 -0.19 -2.37 -0.20
N ALA A 95 -0.49 -3.63 0.10
CA ALA A 95 0.51 -4.68 0.24
C ALA A 95 1.29 -4.89 -1.06
N GLY A 96 0.61 -4.97 -2.21
CA GLY A 96 1.25 -5.07 -3.52
C GLY A 96 2.19 -3.92 -3.80
N TYR A 97 1.76 -2.68 -3.52
CA TYR A 97 2.61 -1.49 -3.69
C TYR A 97 3.85 -1.54 -2.79
N ASN A 98 3.70 -1.89 -1.50
CA ASN A 98 4.84 -2.00 -0.58
C ASN A 98 5.82 -3.12 -0.97
N LEU A 99 5.32 -4.23 -1.53
CA LEU A 99 6.17 -5.32 -2.02
C LEU A 99 6.94 -4.93 -3.28
N MET A 100 6.37 -4.04 -4.10
CA MET A 100 6.97 -3.57 -5.34
C MET A 100 7.83 -2.31 -5.16
N ASP A 101 7.82 -1.74 -3.95
CA ASP A 101 8.62 -0.56 -3.63
C ASP A 101 10.11 -0.96 -3.61
N THR A 102 10.82 -0.58 -4.67
CA THR A 102 12.26 -0.77 -4.79
C THR A 102 12.93 0.20 -3.83
N SER A 103 13.33 -0.31 -2.67
CA SER A 103 14.09 0.48 -1.70
C SER A 103 15.33 1.04 -2.38
N ILE A 104 15.50 2.37 -2.35
CA ILE A 104 16.71 3.04 -2.86
C ILE A 104 17.89 2.53 -2.03
N HIS A 105 18.69 1.65 -2.62
CA HIS A 105 19.92 1.17 -2.03
C HIS A 105 21.04 2.13 -2.42
N ARG A 106 21.82 2.59 -1.44
CA ARG A 106 23.02 3.40 -1.70
C ARG A 106 24.23 2.49 -1.62
N ASP A 107 24.83 2.21 -2.77
CA ASP A 107 26.13 1.57 -2.84
C ASP A 107 27.23 2.60 -2.56
N THR A 108 28.15 2.28 -1.65
CA THR A 108 29.28 3.14 -1.31
C THR A 108 30.57 2.45 -1.73
N ILE A 109 31.29 3.06 -2.66
CA ILE A 109 32.57 2.58 -3.16
C ILE A 109 33.69 3.40 -2.49
N THR A 110 34.57 2.75 -1.75
CA THR A 110 35.71 3.38 -1.10
C THR A 110 36.90 3.45 -2.05
N ASN A 111 37.47 4.63 -2.26
CA ASN A 111 38.60 4.88 -3.16
C ASN A 111 38.36 4.39 -4.60
N PRO A 112 37.37 4.94 -5.32
CA PRO A 112 37.14 4.59 -6.72
C PRO A 112 38.35 4.96 -7.59
N SER A 113 38.62 4.17 -8.62
CA SER A 113 39.55 4.60 -9.68
C SER A 113 38.92 5.70 -10.55
N GLU A 114 39.73 6.43 -11.31
CA GLU A 114 39.23 7.43 -12.27
C GLU A 114 38.27 6.83 -13.30
N SER A 115 38.57 5.61 -13.77
CA SER A 115 37.68 4.89 -14.68
C SER A 115 36.36 4.49 -14.04
N ASP A 116 36.36 4.09 -12.77
CA ASP A 116 35.12 3.75 -12.05
C ASP A 116 34.22 4.98 -11.89
N TYR A 117 34.82 6.12 -11.54
CA TYR A 117 34.10 7.39 -11.44
C TYR A 117 33.48 7.80 -12.78
N SER A 118 34.28 7.78 -13.86
CA SER A 118 33.83 8.19 -15.20
C SER A 118 32.64 7.34 -15.69
N ASN A 119 32.69 6.03 -15.47
CA ASN A 119 31.60 5.12 -15.83
C ASN A 119 30.32 5.43 -15.01
N LEU A 120 30.46 5.64 -13.70
CA LEU A 120 29.32 5.94 -12.82
C LEU A 120 28.71 7.31 -13.09
N GLU A 121 29.53 8.30 -13.43
CA GLU A 121 29.09 9.64 -13.83
C GLU A 121 28.34 9.60 -15.17
N GLN A 122 28.77 8.76 -16.11
CA GLN A 122 28.07 8.56 -17.38
C GLN A 122 26.70 7.91 -17.18
N ASP A 123 26.60 6.92 -16.29
CA ASP A 123 25.37 6.17 -16.06
C ASP A 123 24.36 6.96 -15.19
N ASN A 124 24.82 7.70 -14.17
CA ASN A 124 23.96 8.38 -13.19
C ASN A 124 24.49 9.77 -12.79
N PRO A 125 24.47 10.77 -13.69
CA PRO A 125 25.09 12.07 -13.46
C PRO A 125 24.44 12.92 -12.35
N THR A 126 23.14 12.73 -12.08
CA THR A 126 22.39 13.57 -11.12
C THR A 126 22.40 13.03 -9.69
N ASP A 127 22.63 11.73 -9.51
CA ASP A 127 22.51 11.06 -8.20
C ASP A 127 23.87 10.68 -7.59
N LEU A 128 24.97 10.94 -8.31
CA LEU A 128 26.32 10.69 -7.84
C LEU A 128 26.76 11.75 -6.81
N ILE A 129 27.14 11.30 -5.60
CA ILE A 129 27.64 12.17 -4.54
C ILE A 129 29.05 11.74 -4.16
N CYS A 130 30.06 12.52 -4.58
CA CYS A 130 31.44 12.33 -4.15
C CYS A 130 31.73 13.20 -2.92
N LYS A 131 31.95 12.54 -1.78
CA LYS A 131 32.46 13.20 -0.57
C LYS A 131 33.99 13.12 -0.58
N CYS A 132 34.65 14.25 -0.35
CA CYS A 132 36.10 14.26 -0.14
C CYS A 132 36.42 13.69 1.25
N THR A 133 37.34 12.74 1.31
CA THR A 133 37.86 12.18 2.58
C THR A 133 38.73 13.20 3.30
N ASP A 134 39.57 13.91 2.55
CA ASP A 134 40.48 14.93 3.03
C ASP A 134 40.17 16.28 2.37
N ILE A 135 40.24 17.36 3.15
CA ILE A 135 39.98 18.74 2.68
C ILE A 135 41.20 19.30 1.91
N SER A 136 42.37 18.72 2.13
CA SER A 136 43.61 19.13 1.49
C SER A 136 44.54 17.94 1.30
N ILE A 137 45.22 17.91 0.17
CA ILE A 137 46.23 16.90 -0.17
C ILE A 137 47.58 17.61 -0.27
N SER A 138 48.63 17.03 0.31
CA SER A 138 49.98 17.57 0.21
C SER A 138 50.49 17.50 -1.24
N TYR A 139 51.08 18.57 -1.76
CA TYR A 139 51.66 18.58 -3.11
C TYR A 139 52.67 17.44 -3.35
N SER A 140 53.41 17.05 -2.31
CA SER A 140 54.38 15.97 -2.38
C SER A 140 53.78 14.59 -2.68
N SER A 141 52.47 14.40 -2.52
CA SER A 141 51.83 13.08 -2.72
C SER A 141 51.34 12.84 -4.15
N PHE A 142 51.27 13.88 -4.99
CA PHE A 142 50.81 13.77 -6.38
C PHE A 142 51.70 14.48 -7.39
N ILE A 143 52.67 15.29 -6.95
CA ILE A 143 53.66 15.90 -7.81
C ILE A 143 55.04 15.29 -7.54
N THR A 144 55.60 14.65 -8.58
CA THR A 144 57.00 14.22 -8.60
C THR A 144 57.75 15.11 -9.58
N ILE A 145 58.75 15.83 -9.10
CA ILE A 145 59.61 16.67 -9.94
C ILE A 145 60.98 15.98 -10.02
N GLU A 146 61.30 15.45 -11.19
CA GLU A 146 62.65 14.96 -11.51
C GLU A 146 63.36 15.97 -12.41
N PRO A 147 64.24 16.83 -11.87
CA PRO A 147 64.99 17.78 -12.67
C PRO A 147 66.04 17.05 -13.50
N GLN A 148 66.02 17.26 -14.82
CA GLN A 148 67.11 16.86 -15.70
C GLN A 148 68.05 18.05 -15.94
N PHE A 149 69.31 17.90 -15.52
CA PHE A 149 70.35 18.88 -15.77
C PHE A 149 71.11 18.50 -17.06
N PRO A 150 71.33 19.44 -18.00
CA PRO A 150 72.21 19.22 -19.13
C PRO A 150 73.64 18.94 -18.65
N GLN A 151 74.29 17.93 -19.24
CA GLN A 151 75.69 17.59 -19.02
C GLN A 151 76.64 18.60 -19.66
#